data_AF-A0AAE0PU73-F1
#
_entry.id   AF-A0AAE0PU73-F1
#
_cell.length_a   1.000
_cell.length_b   1.000
_cell.length_c   1.000
_cell.angle_alpha   90.00
_cell.angle_beta   90.00
_cell.angle_gamma   90.00
#
_symmetry.space_group_name_H-M   'P 1'
#
loop_
_entity.id
_entity.type
_entity.pdbx_description
1 polymer ?
#
loop_
_entity_poly.entity_id
_entity_poly.type
_entity_poly.pdbx_seq_one_letter_code
_entity_poly.pdbx_strand_id
1 'polypeptide(L)'
;MNRKKRRYFNSNPKAPEKHLYDCVYRRAEGYDMKLHRDDREHAKGRGLTIHTEECSRPVAVLSSSEYGRRLPPPLYEPSRQFARVSHIRTEFYRKNGISKSAEEG
;
A
#
# COMPACT_ATOMS: atom_id res chain seq x y z
N MET A 1 -5.01 -31.57 -23.37
CA MET A 1 -4.67 -30.48 -22.43
C MET A 1 -5.85 -29.52 -22.33
N ASN A 2 -6.56 -29.48 -21.20
CA ASN A 2 -7.62 -28.48 -20.99
C ASN A 2 -6.99 -27.10 -20.79
N ARG A 3 -7.15 -26.22 -21.78
CA ARG A 3 -6.59 -24.86 -21.73
C ARG A 3 -7.50 -23.97 -20.90
N LYS A 4 -7.18 -23.81 -19.61
CA LYS A 4 -7.92 -22.91 -18.71
C LYS A 4 -7.84 -21.48 -19.26
N LYS A 5 -9.00 -20.86 -19.54
CA LYS A 5 -9.07 -19.48 -20.05
C LYS A 5 -8.52 -18.53 -18.98
N ARG A 6 -7.38 -17.89 -19.25
CA ARG A 6 -6.79 -16.90 -18.33
C ARG A 6 -7.57 -15.59 -18.41
N ARG A 7 -7.94 -15.05 -17.25
CA ARG A 7 -8.59 -13.73 -17.11
C ARG A 7 -7.51 -12.66 -16.88
N TYR A 8 -7.88 -11.38 -17.01
CA TYR A 8 -6.94 -10.26 -16.88
C TYR A 8 -6.11 -10.29 -15.58
N PHE A 9 -6.76 -10.48 -14.43
CA PHE A 9 -6.09 -10.61 -13.13
C PHE A 9 -5.65 -12.04 -12.78
N ASN A 10 -5.92 -13.03 -13.64
CA ASN A 10 -5.67 -14.46 -13.38
C ASN A 10 -6.29 -14.97 -12.05
N SER A 11 -7.32 -14.30 -11.54
CA SER A 11 -8.09 -14.66 -10.34
C SER A 11 -9.53 -15.04 -10.70
N ASN A 12 -10.21 -15.74 -9.80
CA ASN A 12 -11.64 -15.98 -9.93
C ASN A 12 -12.40 -14.68 -9.61
N PRO A 13 -13.43 -14.32 -10.39
CA PRO A 13 -14.22 -13.13 -10.13
C PRO A 13 -14.92 -13.29 -8.78
N LYS A 14 -14.83 -12.28 -7.92
CA LYS A 14 -15.57 -12.23 -6.66
C LYS A 14 -16.88 -11.46 -6.77
N ALA A 15 -17.02 -10.66 -7.84
CA ALA A 15 -18.21 -9.87 -8.07
C ALA A 15 -19.39 -10.77 -8.43
N PRO A 16 -20.58 -10.52 -7.86
CA PRO A 16 -21.80 -11.21 -8.27
C PRO A 16 -22.12 -10.86 -9.73
N GLU A 17 -22.80 -11.80 -10.40
CA GLU A 17 -23.34 -11.53 -11.73
C GLU A 17 -24.42 -10.44 -11.61
N LYS A 18 -24.27 -9.35 -12.38
CA LYS A 18 -25.21 -8.23 -12.40
C LYS A 18 -26.01 -8.27 -13.70
N HIS A 19 -27.34 -8.20 -13.60
CA HIS A 19 -28.20 -8.04 -14.77
C HIS A 19 -28.30 -6.57 -15.19
N LEU A 20 -28.44 -6.32 -16.49
CA LEU A 20 -28.56 -4.96 -17.04
C LEU A 20 -29.73 -4.19 -16.42
N TYR A 21 -30.85 -4.87 -16.17
CA TYR A 21 -32.01 -4.29 -15.53
C TYR A 21 -31.67 -3.71 -14.15
N ASP A 22 -31.02 -4.50 -13.29
CA ASP A 22 -30.64 -4.06 -11.95
C ASP A 22 -29.69 -2.86 -11.99
N CYS A 23 -28.75 -2.82 -12.94
CA CYS A 23 -27.81 -1.69 -13.10
C CYS A 23 -28.51 -0.37 -13.50
N VAL A 24 -29.65 -0.44 -14.18
CA VAL A 24 -30.40 0.73 -14.64
C VAL A 24 -31.43 1.16 -13.60
N TYR A 25 -32.21 0.22 -13.07
CA TYR A 25 -33.39 0.50 -12.26
C TYR A 25 -33.18 0.36 -10.76
N ARG A 26 -32.13 -0.35 -10.31
CA ARG A 26 -31.86 -0.60 -8.89
C ARG A 26 -30.67 0.22 -8.37
N ARG A 27 -30.56 1.46 -8.84
CA ARG A 27 -29.53 2.40 -8.36
C ARG A 27 -29.90 2.89 -6.96
N ALA A 28 -28.90 3.09 -6.10
CA ALA A 28 -29.12 3.68 -4.79
C ALA A 28 -29.64 5.12 -4.95
N GLU A 29 -30.75 5.42 -4.30
CA GLU A 29 -31.29 6.77 -4.27
C GLU A 29 -30.48 7.63 -3.29
N GLY A 30 -29.97 8.78 -3.75
CA GLY A 30 -29.21 9.71 -2.91
C GLY A 30 -27.98 10.30 -3.60
N TYR A 31 -27.48 11.41 -3.07
CA TYR A 31 -26.28 12.10 -3.55
C TYR A 31 -25.11 11.87 -2.58
N ASP A 32 -24.00 11.30 -3.07
CA ASP A 32 -22.75 11.24 -2.32
C ASP A 32 -21.85 12.43 -2.70
N MET A 33 -21.80 13.42 -1.81
CA MET A 33 -20.94 14.61 -1.97
C MET A 33 -19.43 14.31 -1.99
N LYS A 34 -19.02 13.09 -1.58
CA LYS A 34 -17.62 12.64 -1.67
C LYS A 34 -17.32 11.98 -3.01
N LEU A 35 -18.33 11.70 -3.82
CA LEU A 35 -18.15 11.20 -5.17
C LEU A 35 -17.78 12.37 -6.08
N HIS A 36 -16.95 12.09 -7.08
CA HIS A 36 -16.59 13.09 -8.08
C HIS A 36 -17.82 13.45 -8.93
N ARG A 37 -17.76 14.55 -9.70
CA ARG A 37 -18.82 15.01 -10.63
C ARG A 37 -19.34 13.92 -11.59
N ASP A 38 -18.57 12.87 -11.81
CA ASP A 38 -19.05 11.66 -12.46
C ASP A 38 -19.73 10.78 -11.41
N ASP A 39 -21.06 10.65 -11.47
CA ASP A 39 -21.88 9.77 -10.60
C ASP A 39 -21.62 8.26 -10.84
N ARG A 40 -20.42 7.89 -11.31
CA ARG A 40 -19.99 6.51 -11.47
C ARG A 40 -19.66 5.94 -10.09
N GLU A 41 -20.34 4.84 -9.73
CA GLU A 41 -20.21 4.09 -8.48
C GLU A 41 -18.74 3.83 -8.06
N HIS A 42 -17.85 3.58 -9.03
CA HIS A 42 -16.43 3.27 -8.80
C HIS A 42 -15.46 4.35 -9.31
N ALA A 43 -15.87 5.62 -9.33
CA ALA A 43 -14.98 6.72 -9.71
C ALA A 43 -13.65 6.65 -8.93
N LYS A 44 -12.52 6.78 -9.64
CA LYS A 44 -11.15 6.62 -9.10
C LYS A 44 -10.88 5.27 -8.43
N GLY A 45 -11.59 4.22 -8.81
CA GLY A 45 -11.40 2.86 -8.26
C GLY A 45 -11.98 2.66 -6.86
N ARG A 46 -12.87 3.55 -6.39
CA ARG A 46 -13.51 3.40 -5.08
C ARG A 46 -14.35 2.12 -5.02
N GLY A 47 -14.22 1.39 -3.90
CA GLY A 47 -14.89 0.09 -3.70
C GLY A 47 -14.27 -1.07 -4.49
N LEU A 48 -13.24 -0.82 -5.31
CA LEU A 48 -12.52 -1.86 -6.03
C LEU A 48 -11.20 -2.18 -5.32
N THR A 49 -10.88 -3.46 -5.19
CA THR A 49 -9.65 -3.94 -4.57
C THR A 49 -8.52 -4.16 -5.59
N ILE A 50 -8.34 -3.20 -6.50
CA ILE A 50 -7.44 -3.30 -7.68
C ILE A 50 -6.03 -3.67 -7.26
N HIS A 51 -5.49 -3.02 -6.22
CA HIS A 51 -4.14 -3.31 -5.73
C HIS A 51 -3.94 -4.78 -5.35
N THR A 52 -4.89 -5.37 -4.61
CA THR A 52 -4.78 -6.78 -4.20
C THR A 52 -4.87 -7.73 -5.39
N GLU A 53 -5.70 -7.41 -6.38
CA GLU A 53 -5.86 -8.19 -7.60
C GLU A 53 -4.59 -8.12 -8.47
N GLU A 54 -4.01 -6.93 -8.62
CA GLU A 54 -2.72 -6.72 -9.29
C GLU A 54 -1.58 -7.43 -8.57
N CYS A 55 -1.55 -7.42 -7.22
CA CYS A 55 -0.57 -8.15 -6.42
C CYS A 55 -0.59 -9.66 -6.72
N SER A 56 -1.77 -10.23 -6.92
CA SER A 56 -1.96 -11.65 -7.22
C SER A 56 -1.59 -12.05 -8.65
N ARG A 57 -1.36 -11.09 -9.55
CA ARG A 57 -0.97 -11.41 -10.94
C ARG A 57 0.40 -12.07 -10.97
N PRO A 58 0.56 -13.15 -11.77
CA PRO A 58 1.84 -13.82 -11.94
C PRO A 58 2.84 -13.03 -12.78
N VAL A 59 2.37 -12.11 -13.63
CA VAL A 59 3.20 -11.27 -14.50
C VAL A 59 2.73 -9.83 -14.35
N ALA A 60 3.63 -8.89 -14.15
CA ALA A 60 3.32 -7.45 -14.13
C ALA A 60 2.74 -6.97 -15.47
N VAL A 61 1.83 -5.99 -15.49
CA VAL A 61 1.38 -5.34 -16.74
C VAL A 61 2.32 -4.22 -17.14
N LEU A 62 2.83 -3.46 -16.15
CA LEU A 62 3.73 -2.33 -16.35
C LEU A 62 5.10 -2.64 -15.76
N SER A 63 6.17 -2.25 -16.44
CA SER A 63 7.55 -2.38 -15.96
C SER A 63 7.79 -1.67 -14.62
N SER A 64 7.10 -0.56 -14.38
CA SER A 64 7.16 0.17 -13.10
C SER A 64 6.50 -0.57 -11.93
N SER A 65 5.70 -1.61 -12.18
CA SER A 65 5.12 -2.40 -11.09
C SER A 65 6.11 -3.39 -10.45
N GLU A 66 7.27 -3.62 -11.08
CA GLU A 66 8.42 -4.24 -10.40
C GLU A 66 9.15 -3.22 -9.51
N TYR A 67 9.26 -1.96 -9.95
CA TYR A 67 9.91 -0.89 -9.19
C TYR A 67 8.91 -0.20 -8.24
N GLY A 68 8.72 -0.76 -7.05
CA GLY A 68 7.82 -0.20 -6.04
C GLY A 68 6.84 -1.20 -5.43
N ARG A 69 6.80 -2.45 -5.92
CA ARG A 69 6.29 -3.54 -5.08
C ARG A 69 7.16 -3.56 -3.82
N ARG A 70 6.52 -3.50 -2.64
CA ARG A 70 7.18 -3.89 -1.39
C ARG A 70 7.72 -5.30 -1.64
N LEU A 71 9.02 -5.40 -1.86
CA LEU A 71 9.69 -6.68 -1.81
C LEU A 71 9.29 -7.30 -0.46
N PRO A 72 8.99 -8.60 -0.41
CA PRO A 72 8.83 -9.26 0.88
C PRO A 72 10.03 -8.86 1.75
N PRO A 73 9.83 -8.66 3.07
CA PRO A 73 10.91 -8.34 3.99
C PRO A 73 12.11 -9.22 3.64
N PRO A 74 13.29 -8.62 3.42
CA PRO A 74 14.42 -9.39 2.93
C PRO A 74 14.65 -10.56 3.90
N LEU A 75 14.78 -11.78 3.36
CA LEU A 75 14.99 -12.99 4.17
C LEU A 75 16.25 -12.88 5.05
N TYR A 76 17.15 -11.99 4.66
CA TYR A 76 18.34 -11.62 5.39
C TYR A 76 18.38 -10.09 5.50
N GLU A 77 18.36 -9.57 6.74
CA GLU A 77 18.69 -8.17 6.96
C GLU A 77 20.21 -8.01 6.94
N PRO A 78 20.79 -7.35 5.92
CA PRO A 78 22.23 -7.15 5.90
C PRO A 78 22.63 -6.32 7.12
N SER A 79 23.56 -6.85 7.92
CA SER A 79 24.13 -6.13 9.05
C SER A 79 24.63 -4.76 8.58
N ARG A 80 24.32 -3.70 9.35
CA ARG A 80 24.66 -2.32 9.02
C ARG A 80 26.15 -2.04 9.33
N GLN A 81 27.05 -2.78 8.69
CA GLN A 81 28.49 -2.83 9.01
C GLN A 81 29.17 -1.45 8.95
N PHE A 82 28.71 -0.58 8.06
CA PHE A 82 29.26 0.78 7.88
C PHE A 82 28.21 1.87 8.13
N ALA A 83 27.37 1.67 9.16
CA ALA A 83 26.42 2.69 9.60
C ALA A 83 27.14 3.96 10.07
N ARG A 84 26.61 5.14 9.73
CA ARG A 84 27.03 6.37 10.41
C ARG A 84 26.58 6.33 11.87
N VAL A 85 27.54 6.43 12.78
CA VAL A 85 27.32 6.51 14.24
C VAL A 85 27.45 7.96 14.67
N SER A 86 26.50 8.45 15.48
CA SER A 86 26.46 9.84 15.92
C SER A 86 27.27 10.08 17.20
N HIS A 87 28.60 9.94 17.11
CA HIS A 87 29.55 10.07 18.24
C HIS A 87 29.36 11.37 19.04
N ILE A 88 29.20 12.49 18.35
CA ILE A 88 29.01 13.80 19.01
C ILE A 88 27.78 13.79 19.93
N ARG A 89 26.66 13.23 19.44
CA ARG A 89 25.42 13.17 20.22
C ARG A 89 25.51 12.21 21.40
N THR A 90 26.28 11.14 21.28
CA THR A 90 26.43 10.13 22.35
C THR A 90 27.43 10.53 23.42
N GLU A 91 28.53 11.19 23.02
CA GLU A 91 29.65 11.47 23.92
C GLU A 91 29.55 12.84 24.58
N PHE A 92 29.13 13.87 23.84
CA PHE A 92 29.12 15.25 24.34
C PHE A 92 27.84 15.61 25.10
N TYR A 93 26.71 15.04 24.70
CA TYR A 93 25.41 15.41 25.27
C TYR A 93 24.91 14.31 26.21
N ARG A 94 24.84 14.62 27.51
CA ARG A 94 24.22 13.73 28.51
C ARG A 94 22.75 14.07 28.68
N LYS A 95 21.91 13.05 28.85
CA LYS A 95 20.47 13.21 29.11
C LYS A 95 20.15 13.75 30.51
N ASN A 96 21.08 13.58 31.45
CA ASN A 96 20.91 14.01 32.84
C ASN A 96 21.68 15.34 33.04
N GLY A 97 21.04 16.31 33.71
CA GLY A 97 21.58 17.65 33.96
C GLY A 97 22.88 17.68 34.78
N ILE A 98 23.52 18.85 34.82
CA ILE A 98 24.82 19.11 35.44
C ILE A 98 24.77 18.76 36.94
N SER A 99 25.61 17.83 37.39
CA SER A 99 25.72 17.43 38.81
C SER A 99 26.83 18.17 39.57
N LYS A 100 27.50 19.16 38.97
CA LYS A 100 28.56 19.92 39.64
C LYS A 100 27.94 21.10 40.37
N SER A 101 27.78 20.98 41.69
CA SER A 101 27.56 22.11 42.59
C SER A 101 28.84 22.96 42.67
N ALA A 102 28.69 24.27 42.69
CA ALA A 102 29.78 25.25 42.60
C ALA A 102 30.65 25.38 43.86
N GLU A 103 30.59 24.44 44.81
CA GLU A 103 31.22 24.56 46.14
C GLU A 103 32.65 23.99 46.22
N GLU A 104 33.18 23.40 45.15
CA GLU A 104 34.60 23.04 45.05
C GLU A 104 35.31 23.99 44.07
N GLY A 105 35.68 25.17 44.56
CA GLY A 105 36.48 26.19 43.87
C GLY A 105 37.18 27.10 44.85
#